data_AF-A0A6V8KZD7-F1
#
_entry.id   AF-A0A6V8KZD7-F1
#
_cell.length_a   1.000
_cell.length_b   1.000
_cell.length_c   1.000
_cell.angle_alpha   90.00
_cell.angle_beta   90.00
_cell.angle_gamma   90.00
#
_symmetry.space_group_name_H-M   'P 1'
#
loop_
_entity.id
_entity.type
_entity.pdbx_description
1 polymer ?
#
loop_
_entity_poly.entity_id
_entity_poly.type
_entity_poly.pdbx_seq_one_letter_code
_entity_poly.pdbx_strand_id
1 'polypeptide(L)'
;MYRGRLAAPASRRAAAVLAGLVIGMLGSLAVPMAAQAAPDTPLTAADKNLLSAVRLAGLWEMPAGNMAVEKGGRVRVRQVGEEIAKQHAQLDRLVVDAANKLNYQLPNEPNQDQQKWLAEMEEAKAGTDFDQVFVDRLRAAHGKIFPVIAGVRTGTRNDVVRKLAQDTNGFVMNHLTLLESTGLVKYSELPLPPEPANAQAASGILNSAQARSQIGGVDPAVIWVVLLVALVAGGATTFRLFRPR
;
A
#
# COMPACT_ATOMS: atom_id res chain seq x y z
N MET A 1 -35.21 -14.41 -80.69
CA MET A 1 -36.06 -14.85 -79.56
C MET A 1 -35.26 -14.74 -78.27
N TYR A 2 -35.88 -14.15 -77.25
CA TYR A 2 -35.59 -14.16 -75.81
C TYR A 2 -34.26 -13.63 -75.22
N ARG A 3 -34.47 -12.84 -74.17
CA ARG A 3 -33.57 -12.05 -73.31
C ARG A 3 -32.67 -12.91 -72.42
N GLY A 4 -31.60 -12.30 -71.88
CA GLY A 4 -31.16 -12.60 -70.52
C GLY A 4 -29.74 -12.20 -70.10
N ARG A 5 -29.60 -10.96 -69.60
CA ARG A 5 -28.79 -10.47 -68.44
C ARG A 5 -27.36 -11.01 -68.19
N LEU A 6 -26.38 -10.24 -67.70
CA LEU A 6 -26.17 -8.82 -67.38
C LEU A 6 -24.67 -8.68 -66.99
N ALA A 7 -24.07 -7.54 -67.36
CA ALA A 7 -23.07 -6.74 -66.62
C ALA A 7 -21.74 -7.40 -66.16
N ALA A 8 -20.57 -6.76 -66.21
CA ALA A 8 -20.08 -5.46 -66.67
C ALA A 8 -18.52 -5.53 -66.67
N PRO A 9 -17.81 -4.59 -67.29
CA PRO A 9 -16.43 -4.77 -67.73
C PRO A 9 -15.39 -4.14 -66.79
N ALA A 10 -14.11 -4.46 -67.08
CA ALA A 10 -12.96 -3.56 -67.27
C ALA A 10 -12.88 -2.28 -66.39
N SER A 11 -11.77 -1.82 -65.83
CA SER A 11 -10.35 -2.07 -66.08
C SER A 11 -9.56 -0.95 -65.38
N ARG A 12 -8.38 -1.31 -64.86
CA ARG A 12 -7.08 -0.67 -65.15
C ARG A 12 -6.82 0.81 -64.82
N ARG A 13 -5.62 0.95 -64.20
CA ARG A 13 -4.61 2.01 -64.37
C ARG A 13 -4.95 3.34 -63.68
N ALA A 14 -4.01 4.15 -63.21
CA ALA A 14 -2.59 4.05 -62.89
C ALA A 14 -2.22 5.39 -62.22
N ALA A 15 -1.13 5.36 -61.44
CA ALA A 15 -0.12 6.42 -61.28
C ALA A 15 -0.40 7.73 -60.51
N ALA A 16 0.70 8.15 -59.86
CA ALA A 16 1.19 9.50 -59.58
C ALA A 16 0.83 10.19 -58.25
N VAL A 17 1.78 10.07 -57.31
CA VAL A 17 2.51 11.12 -56.55
C VAL A 17 1.84 12.49 -56.39
N LEU A 18 1.73 12.96 -55.15
CA LEU A 18 2.00 14.35 -54.77
C LEU A 18 2.36 14.45 -53.28
N ALA A 19 3.50 15.07 -53.00
CA ALA A 19 3.90 15.50 -51.66
C ALA A 19 3.12 16.78 -51.29
N GLY A 20 2.58 16.81 -50.06
CA GLY A 20 1.91 17.96 -49.49
C GLY A 20 2.21 18.06 -48.00
N LEU A 21 3.01 19.05 -47.63
CA LEU A 21 3.33 19.45 -46.26
C LEU A 21 2.10 20.14 -45.65
N VAL A 22 1.55 19.61 -44.56
CA VAL A 22 0.69 20.37 -43.64
C VAL A 22 1.24 20.22 -42.23
N ILE A 23 1.85 21.30 -41.77
CA ILE A 23 2.12 21.59 -40.36
C ILE A 23 0.75 21.82 -39.70
N GLY A 24 0.40 21.01 -38.70
CA GLY A 24 -0.85 21.18 -37.98
C GLY A 24 -0.99 20.26 -36.77
N MET A 25 -0.92 20.88 -35.58
CA MET A 25 -1.41 20.39 -34.29
C MET A 25 -0.68 19.24 -33.59
N LEU A 26 0.43 19.62 -32.94
CA LEU A 26 0.66 19.25 -31.54
C LEU A 26 -0.55 19.72 -30.70
N GLY A 27 -1.33 18.78 -30.19
CA GLY A 27 -2.53 19.07 -29.41
C GLY A 27 -3.22 17.82 -28.91
N SER A 28 -2.49 16.80 -28.47
CA SER A 28 -3.09 15.69 -27.73
C SER A 28 -3.38 16.17 -26.31
N LEU A 29 -4.65 16.54 -26.14
CA LEU A 29 -5.35 16.92 -24.93
C LEU A 29 -4.80 16.22 -23.69
N ALA A 30 -4.15 16.97 -22.81
CA ALA A 30 -4.20 16.64 -21.39
C ALA A 30 -5.67 16.69 -21.00
N VAL A 31 -6.32 15.53 -20.96
CA VAL A 31 -7.62 15.41 -20.30
C VAL A 31 -7.34 15.90 -18.88
N PRO A 32 -7.96 17.02 -18.42
CA PRO A 32 -7.84 17.36 -17.03
C PRO A 32 -8.43 16.17 -16.29
N MET A 33 -7.58 15.43 -15.57
CA MET A 33 -8.06 14.45 -14.61
C MET A 33 -8.69 15.30 -13.52
N ALA A 34 -9.96 15.67 -13.74
CA ALA A 34 -10.79 16.26 -12.72
C ALA A 34 -10.61 15.35 -11.51
N ALA A 35 -10.21 15.91 -10.38
CA ALA A 35 -10.19 15.19 -9.13
C ALA A 35 -11.58 14.58 -8.99
N GLN A 36 -11.67 13.26 -9.21
CA GLN A 36 -12.91 12.54 -9.05
C GLN A 36 -13.31 12.84 -7.61
N ALA A 37 -14.43 13.53 -7.39
CA ALA A 37 -15.01 13.62 -6.06
C ALA A 37 -15.02 12.20 -5.54
N ALA A 38 -14.38 11.98 -4.37
CA ALA A 38 -14.29 10.65 -3.80
C ALA A 38 -15.70 10.07 -3.83
N PRO A 39 -15.94 8.90 -4.44
CA PRO A 39 -17.27 8.31 -4.44
C PRO A 39 -17.73 8.29 -2.98
N ASP A 40 -19.00 8.66 -2.71
CA ASP A 40 -19.67 8.70 -1.39
C ASP A 40 -19.69 7.30 -0.73
N THR A 41 -18.51 6.74 -0.53
CA THR A 41 -18.28 5.41 -0.01
C THR A 41 -18.44 5.53 1.49
N PRO A 42 -19.50 4.95 2.07
CA PRO A 42 -19.76 5.10 3.49
C PRO A 42 -18.55 4.62 4.30
N LEU A 43 -18.19 5.39 5.32
CA LEU A 43 -17.11 4.99 6.22
C LEU A 43 -17.50 3.73 6.99
N THR A 44 -16.64 2.71 6.91
CA THR A 44 -16.76 1.51 7.73
C THR A 44 -16.40 1.82 9.19
N ALA A 45 -16.72 0.89 10.10
CA ALA A 45 -16.28 1.01 11.50
C ALA A 45 -14.74 1.05 11.62
N ALA A 46 -14.03 0.31 10.77
CA ALA A 46 -12.57 0.31 10.74
C ALA A 46 -12.00 1.66 10.27
N ASP A 47 -12.62 2.29 9.27
CA ASP A 47 -12.22 3.62 8.78
C ASP A 47 -12.39 4.68 9.88
N LYS A 48 -13.55 4.70 10.55
CA LYS A 48 -13.85 5.61 11.66
C LYS A 48 -12.87 5.39 12.82
N ASN A 49 -12.61 4.14 13.17
CA ASN A 49 -11.65 3.79 14.21
C ASN A 49 -10.25 4.32 13.90
N LEU A 50 -9.77 4.20 12.66
CA LEU A 50 -8.46 4.76 12.29
C LEU A 50 -8.44 6.29 12.42
N LEU A 51 -9.47 7.00 11.93
CA LEU A 51 -9.57 8.45 12.07
C LEU A 51 -9.50 8.88 13.54
N SER A 52 -10.32 8.27 14.40
CA SER A 52 -10.29 8.57 15.84
C SER A 52 -8.95 8.22 16.48
N ALA A 53 -8.39 7.05 16.18
CA ALA A 53 -7.16 6.58 16.80
C ALA A 53 -5.95 7.45 16.44
N VAL A 54 -5.84 7.91 15.18
CA VAL A 54 -4.77 8.82 14.76
C VAL A 54 -4.90 10.17 15.45
N ARG A 55 -6.12 10.71 15.56
CA ARG A 55 -6.36 11.96 16.31
C ARG A 55 -6.01 11.79 17.79
N LEU A 56 -6.50 10.73 18.42
CA LEU A 56 -6.21 10.42 19.81
C LEU A 56 -4.71 10.31 20.05
N ALA A 57 -3.95 9.68 19.14
CA ALA A 57 -2.49 9.60 19.24
C ALA A 57 -1.84 10.99 19.26
N GLY A 58 -2.23 11.89 18.35
CA GLY A 58 -1.72 13.27 18.35
C GLY A 58 -1.97 14.02 19.67
N LEU A 59 -3.15 13.85 20.26
CA LEU A 59 -3.56 14.55 21.48
C LEU A 59 -2.70 14.23 22.71
N TRP A 60 -2.03 13.07 22.75
CA TRP A 60 -1.16 12.70 23.89
C TRP A 60 0.32 12.56 23.52
N GLU A 61 0.67 12.16 22.29
CA GLU A 61 2.08 11.97 21.92
C GLU A 61 2.82 13.29 21.64
N MET A 62 2.10 14.36 21.26
CA MET A 62 2.68 15.70 21.21
C MET A 62 3.12 16.20 22.59
N PRO A 63 2.26 16.27 23.62
CA PRO A 63 2.70 16.67 24.96
C PRO A 63 3.70 15.68 25.58
N ALA A 64 3.57 14.38 25.34
CA ALA A 64 4.56 13.39 25.80
C ALA A 64 5.96 13.66 25.19
N GLY A 65 6.03 13.96 23.89
CA GLY A 65 7.28 14.32 23.22
C GLY A 65 7.90 15.60 23.77
N ASN A 66 7.08 16.62 24.07
CA ASN A 66 7.54 17.85 24.72
C ASN A 66 8.09 17.57 26.12
N MET A 67 7.41 16.75 26.92
CA MET A 67 7.93 16.33 28.23
C MET A 67 9.27 15.59 28.09
N ALA A 68 9.47 14.80 27.02
CA ALA A 68 10.74 14.13 26.78
C ALA A 68 11.88 15.08 26.47
N VAL A 69 11.62 16.22 25.82
CA VAL A 69 12.61 17.29 25.64
C VAL A 69 13.03 17.88 26.99
N GLU A 70 12.08 18.10 27.89
CA GLU A 70 12.30 18.75 29.19
C GLU A 70 12.89 17.81 30.26
N LYS A 71 12.34 16.61 30.38
CA LYS A 71 12.62 15.66 31.48
C LYS A 71 13.56 14.53 31.09
N GLY A 72 13.84 14.34 29.80
CA GLY A 72 14.65 13.23 29.32
C GLY A 72 16.07 13.23 29.91
N GLY A 73 16.55 12.07 30.34
CA GLY A 73 17.92 11.90 30.85
C GLY A 73 18.95 11.74 29.75
N ARG A 74 18.61 10.90 28.76
CA ARG A 74 19.45 10.66 27.58
C ARG A 74 19.24 11.74 26.54
N VAL A 75 20.32 12.24 25.97
CA VAL A 75 20.29 13.13 24.79
C VAL A 75 19.43 12.52 23.67
N ARG A 76 19.55 11.20 23.46
CA ARG A 76 18.77 10.50 22.44
C ARG A 76 17.27 10.51 22.73
N VAL A 77 16.84 10.41 23.99
CA VAL A 77 15.41 10.45 24.34
C VAL A 77 14.83 11.84 24.07
N ARG A 78 15.55 12.92 24.40
CA ARG A 78 15.12 14.29 24.08
C ARG A 78 14.94 14.49 22.58
N GLN A 79 15.91 14.06 21.78
CA GLN A 79 15.84 14.14 20.31
C GLN A 79 14.67 13.34 19.74
N VAL A 80 14.43 12.13 20.27
CA VAL A 80 13.31 11.29 19.85
C VAL A 80 11.98 11.95 20.25
N GLY A 81 11.89 12.53 21.44
CA GLY A 81 10.71 13.28 21.90
C GLY A 81 10.37 14.46 20.99
N GLU A 82 11.38 15.26 20.63
CA GLU A 82 11.23 16.38 19.70
C GLU A 82 10.72 15.94 18.33
N GLU A 83 11.33 14.90 17.75
CA GLU A 83 10.93 14.43 16.41
C GLU A 83 9.53 13.79 16.44
N ILE A 84 9.19 13.01 17.47
CA ILE A 84 7.85 12.43 17.64
C ILE A 84 6.81 13.54 17.79
N ALA A 85 7.04 14.56 18.63
CA ALA A 85 6.10 15.67 18.80
C ALA A 85 5.84 16.40 17.47
N LYS A 86 6.91 16.69 16.72
CA LYS A 86 6.83 17.33 15.40
C LYS A 86 6.09 16.47 14.38
N GLN A 87 6.38 15.17 14.32
CA GLN A 87 5.73 14.24 13.39
C GLN A 87 4.26 14.02 13.74
N HIS A 88 3.90 13.98 15.03
CA HIS A 88 2.50 13.95 15.45
C HIS A 88 1.76 15.25 15.12
N ALA A 89 2.39 16.42 15.24
CA ALA A 89 1.76 17.67 14.79
C ALA A 89 1.48 17.67 13.27
N GLN A 90 2.35 17.04 12.47
CA GLN A 90 2.09 16.84 11.04
C GLN A 90 0.96 15.85 10.79
N LEU A 91 1.00 14.69 11.44
CA LEU A 91 -0.01 13.64 11.30
C LEU A 91 -1.40 14.11 11.78
N ASP A 92 -1.44 14.93 12.83
CA ASP A 92 -2.66 15.53 13.35
C ASP A 92 -3.35 16.43 12.31
N ARG A 93 -2.58 17.25 11.59
CA ARG A 93 -3.12 18.03 10.46
C ARG A 93 -3.69 17.12 9.37
N LEU A 94 -3.00 16.03 9.03
CA LEU A 94 -3.46 15.10 8.00
C LEU A 94 -4.77 14.41 8.38
N VAL A 95 -4.96 14.01 9.64
CA VAL A 95 -6.22 13.39 10.08
C VAL A 95 -7.35 14.41 10.18
N VAL A 96 -7.08 15.65 10.61
CA VAL A 96 -8.07 16.73 10.61
C VAL A 96 -8.55 17.03 9.18
N ASP A 97 -7.62 17.16 8.23
CA ASP A 97 -7.97 17.37 6.82
C ASP A 97 -8.78 16.20 6.24
N ALA A 98 -8.41 14.96 6.57
CA ALA A 98 -9.15 13.78 6.16
C ALA A 98 -10.56 13.76 6.74
N ALA A 99 -10.70 14.04 8.04
CA ALA A 99 -11.99 14.06 8.72
C ALA A 99 -12.91 15.16 8.18
N ASN A 100 -12.38 16.35 7.91
CA ASN A 100 -13.13 17.45 7.28
C ASN A 100 -13.69 17.06 5.91
N LYS A 101 -12.87 16.42 5.05
CA LYS A 101 -13.33 15.92 3.73
C LYS A 101 -14.43 14.86 3.84
N LEU A 102 -14.43 14.11 4.94
CA LEU A 102 -15.35 13.01 5.18
C LEU A 102 -16.54 13.40 6.07
N ASN A 103 -16.63 14.67 6.48
CA ASN A 103 -17.61 15.15 7.47
C ASN A 103 -17.66 14.27 8.73
N TYR A 104 -16.48 13.82 9.19
CA TYR A 104 -16.35 12.97 10.37
C TYR A 104 -15.93 13.79 11.59
N GLN A 105 -16.64 13.62 12.71
CA GLN A 105 -16.30 14.30 13.96
C GLN A 105 -15.15 13.57 14.67
N LEU A 106 -14.06 14.29 14.91
CA LEU A 106 -12.90 13.78 15.63
C LEU A 106 -13.01 14.04 17.15
N PRO A 107 -12.38 13.18 17.98
CA PRO A 107 -12.20 13.48 19.39
C PRO A 107 -11.30 14.71 19.59
N ASN A 108 -11.57 15.47 20.64
CA ASN A 108 -10.87 16.72 20.95
C ASN A 108 -10.05 16.67 22.25
N GLU A 109 -10.13 15.57 23.00
CA GLU A 109 -9.34 15.33 24.22
C GLU A 109 -8.78 13.89 24.24
N PRO A 110 -7.65 13.66 24.93
CA PRO A 110 -7.14 12.30 25.13
C PRO A 110 -8.16 11.45 25.89
N ASN A 111 -8.21 10.15 25.59
CA ASN A 111 -9.05 9.22 26.34
C ASN A 111 -8.48 8.94 27.75
N GLN A 112 -9.24 8.24 28.59
CA GLN A 112 -8.85 7.98 29.99
C GLN A 112 -7.50 7.27 30.14
N ASP A 113 -7.16 6.33 29.26
CA ASP A 113 -5.87 5.63 29.33
C ASP A 113 -4.72 6.58 28.96
N GLN A 114 -4.92 7.39 27.93
CA GLN A 114 -3.93 8.38 27.50
C GLN A 114 -3.70 9.49 28.54
N GLN A 115 -4.76 9.93 29.23
CA GLN A 115 -4.64 10.85 30.35
C GLN A 115 -3.80 10.23 31.49
N LYS A 116 -4.01 8.94 31.80
CA LYS A 116 -3.18 8.24 32.78
C LYS A 116 -1.72 8.12 32.33
N TRP A 117 -1.46 7.84 31.06
CA TRP A 117 -0.08 7.76 30.55
C TRP A 117 0.64 9.11 30.61
N LEU A 118 -0.08 10.21 30.35
CA LEU A 118 0.46 11.55 30.55
C LEU A 118 0.77 11.81 32.02
N ALA A 119 -0.16 11.49 32.93
CA ALA A 119 0.06 11.64 34.37
C ALA A 119 1.26 10.83 34.87
N GLU A 120 1.42 9.58 34.41
CA GLU A 120 2.59 8.76 34.73
C GLU A 120 3.90 9.41 34.28
N MET A 121 3.92 10.03 33.10
CA MET A 121 5.09 10.76 32.60
C MET A 121 5.34 12.06 33.38
N GLU A 122 4.28 12.77 33.78
CA GLU A 122 4.35 13.97 34.63
C GLU A 122 4.92 13.65 36.01
N GLU A 123 4.50 12.53 36.60
CA GLU A 123 4.92 12.05 37.93
C GLU A 123 6.33 11.43 37.92
N ALA A 124 6.74 10.81 36.81
CA ALA A 124 8.06 10.18 36.68
C ALA A 124 9.20 11.17 36.95
N LYS A 125 10.25 10.72 37.62
CA LYS A 125 11.42 11.57 37.89
C LYS A 125 12.16 11.85 36.58
N ALA A 126 12.60 13.10 36.39
CA ALA A 126 13.46 13.45 35.27
C ALA A 126 14.71 12.55 35.24
N GLY A 127 15.19 12.22 34.05
CA GLY A 127 16.26 11.25 33.86
C GLY A 127 15.78 9.87 33.41
N THR A 128 16.46 8.83 33.89
CA THR A 128 16.23 7.45 33.48
C THR A 128 14.81 6.93 33.74
N ASP A 129 14.16 7.40 34.81
CA ASP A 129 12.80 6.99 35.16
C ASP A 129 11.79 7.47 34.11
N PHE A 130 11.79 8.78 33.84
CA PHE A 130 11.03 9.37 32.74
C PHE A 130 11.36 8.70 31.40
N ASP A 131 12.65 8.53 31.08
CA ASP A 131 13.08 7.94 29.81
C ASP A 131 12.45 6.57 29.56
N GLN A 132 12.38 5.73 30.61
CA GLN A 132 11.82 4.40 30.51
C GLN A 132 10.29 4.43 30.34
N VAL A 133 9.58 5.25 31.13
CA VAL A 133 8.11 5.40 31.03
C VAL A 133 7.73 5.89 29.63
N PHE A 134 8.44 6.90 29.11
CA PHE A 134 8.22 7.44 27.77
C PHE A 134 8.37 6.36 26.70
N VAL A 135 9.50 5.62 26.69
CA VAL A 135 9.76 4.59 25.67
C VAL A 135 8.77 3.43 25.79
N ASP A 136 8.50 2.94 26.99
CA ASP A 136 7.59 1.80 27.20
C ASP A 136 6.16 2.13 26.73
N ARG A 137 5.65 3.34 27.06
CA ARG A 137 4.31 3.76 26.66
C ARG A 137 4.17 3.96 25.17
N LEU A 138 5.08 4.71 24.54
CA LEU A 138 5.00 4.95 23.11
C LEU A 138 5.22 3.66 22.33
N ARG A 139 6.15 2.79 22.74
CA ARG A 139 6.39 1.50 22.04
C ARG A 139 5.16 0.60 22.09
N ALA A 140 4.47 0.54 23.24
CA ALA A 140 3.23 -0.22 23.39
C ALA A 140 2.08 0.36 22.55
N ALA A 141 1.91 1.69 22.53
CA ALA A 141 0.89 2.35 21.73
C ALA A 141 1.07 2.09 20.22
N HIS A 142 2.30 2.25 19.73
CA HIS A 142 2.65 1.98 18.33
C HIS A 142 2.42 0.50 17.96
N GLY A 143 2.76 -0.44 18.85
CA GLY A 143 2.48 -1.87 18.66
C GLY A 143 0.99 -2.20 18.50
N LYS A 144 0.11 -1.48 19.21
CA LYS A 144 -1.35 -1.68 19.12
C LYS A 144 -1.94 -1.11 17.82
N ILE A 145 -1.49 0.07 17.39
CA ILE A 145 -2.09 0.75 16.23
C ILE A 145 -1.57 0.22 14.89
N PHE A 146 -0.34 -0.29 14.84
CA PHE A 146 0.28 -0.78 13.61
C PHE A 146 -0.55 -1.83 12.84
N PRO A 147 -1.08 -2.90 13.47
CA PRO A 147 -1.95 -3.85 12.77
C PRO A 147 -3.30 -3.24 12.32
N VAL A 148 -3.83 -2.26 13.05
CA VAL A 148 -5.06 -1.54 12.65
C VAL A 148 -4.82 -0.76 11.35
N ILE A 149 -3.68 -0.06 11.26
CA ILE A 149 -3.28 0.67 10.06
C ILE A 149 -3.16 -0.29 8.87
N ALA A 150 -2.48 -1.42 9.06
CA ALA A 150 -2.33 -2.42 8.00
C ALA A 150 -3.68 -2.98 7.52
N GLY A 151 -4.59 -3.29 8.46
CA GLY A 151 -5.94 -3.75 8.13
C GLY A 151 -6.74 -2.72 7.32
N VAL A 152 -6.71 -1.46 7.72
CA VAL A 152 -7.42 -0.39 7.00
C VAL A 152 -6.76 -0.10 5.65
N ARG A 153 -5.43 -0.04 5.59
CA ARG A 153 -4.69 0.22 4.33
C ARG A 153 -4.99 -0.83 3.27
N THR A 154 -5.13 -2.09 3.66
CA THR A 154 -5.43 -3.20 2.73
C THR A 154 -6.93 -3.36 2.44
N GLY A 155 -7.80 -3.01 3.40
CA GLY A 155 -9.22 -3.31 3.33
C GLY A 155 -10.13 -2.14 2.91
N THR A 156 -9.73 -0.89 3.10
CA THR A 156 -10.66 0.24 2.89
C THR A 156 -11.04 0.45 1.43
N ARG A 157 -12.30 0.81 1.19
CA ARG A 157 -12.80 1.27 -0.10
C ARG A 157 -12.77 2.80 -0.26
N ASN A 158 -12.45 3.54 0.81
CA ASN A 158 -12.40 5.00 0.78
C ASN A 158 -10.98 5.52 0.49
N ASP A 159 -10.82 6.33 -0.56
CA ASP A 159 -9.51 6.82 -1.02
C ASP A 159 -8.83 7.77 -0.02
N VAL A 160 -9.62 8.62 0.65
CA VAL A 160 -9.11 9.54 1.68
C VAL A 160 -8.55 8.74 2.86
N VAL A 161 -9.30 7.74 3.33
CA VAL A 161 -8.86 6.86 4.43
C VAL A 161 -7.65 6.03 4.01
N ARG A 162 -7.61 5.53 2.77
CA ARG A 162 -6.47 4.75 2.29
C ARG A 162 -5.20 5.58 2.24
N LYS A 163 -5.29 6.85 1.85
CA LYS A 163 -4.16 7.78 1.89
C LYS A 163 -3.72 8.03 3.32
N LEU A 164 -4.65 8.35 4.23
CA LEU A 164 -4.34 8.55 5.64
C LEU A 164 -3.62 7.32 6.22
N ALA A 165 -4.14 6.11 5.98
CA ALA A 165 -3.51 4.87 6.45
C ALA A 165 -2.08 4.69 5.93
N GLN A 166 -1.79 5.07 4.68
CA GLN A 166 -0.43 5.03 4.13
C GLN A 166 0.51 6.00 4.85
N ASP A 167 0.05 7.24 5.05
CA ASP A 167 0.85 8.27 5.71
C ASP A 167 1.13 7.87 7.16
N THR A 168 0.08 7.46 7.90
CA THR A 168 0.19 6.97 9.29
C THR A 168 1.17 5.80 9.40
N ASN A 169 1.14 4.85 8.45
CA ASN A 169 2.06 3.72 8.44
C ASN A 169 3.53 4.17 8.36
N GLY A 170 3.81 5.19 7.54
CA GLY A 170 5.15 5.77 7.41
C GLY A 170 5.64 6.37 8.73
N PHE A 171 4.80 7.18 9.40
CA PHE A 171 5.12 7.77 10.69
C PHE A 171 5.36 6.70 11.77
N VAL A 172 4.45 5.72 11.90
CA VAL A 172 4.56 4.68 12.92
C VAL A 172 5.82 3.85 12.76
N MET A 173 6.19 3.47 11.53
CA MET A 173 7.44 2.74 11.28
C MET A 173 8.67 3.55 11.68
N ASN A 174 8.67 4.86 11.37
CA ASN A 174 9.75 5.75 11.78
C ASN A 174 9.81 5.90 13.31
N HIS A 175 8.68 6.12 13.97
CA HIS A 175 8.61 6.26 15.44
C HIS A 175 9.10 5.01 16.16
N LEU A 176 8.74 3.82 15.67
CA LEU A 176 9.28 2.55 16.19
C LEU A 176 10.81 2.54 16.11
N THR A 177 11.38 2.90 14.96
CA THR A 177 12.85 2.98 14.77
C THR A 177 13.49 4.03 15.70
N LEU A 178 12.85 5.19 15.87
CA LEU A 178 13.31 6.23 16.79
C LEU A 178 13.33 5.74 18.23
N LEU A 179 12.25 5.11 18.69
CA LEU A 179 12.15 4.56 20.05
C LEU A 179 13.18 3.46 20.28
N GLU A 180 13.38 2.56 19.32
CA GLU A 180 14.39 1.49 19.38
C GLU A 180 15.81 2.06 19.48
N SER A 181 16.10 3.15 18.78
CA SER A 181 17.40 3.82 18.82
C SER A 181 17.76 4.45 20.18
N THR A 182 16.81 4.55 21.12
CA THR A 182 17.10 4.99 22.49
C THR A 182 17.88 3.94 23.30
N GLY A 183 17.85 2.67 22.86
CA GLY A 183 18.40 1.54 23.58
C GLY A 183 17.64 1.19 24.87
N LEU A 184 16.40 1.65 25.02
CA LEU A 184 15.56 1.43 26.21
C LEU A 184 14.37 0.49 25.96
N VAL A 185 14.16 0.04 24.72
CA VAL A 185 13.09 -0.91 24.40
C VAL A 185 13.42 -2.27 25.03
N LYS A 186 12.55 -2.73 25.93
CA LYS A 186 12.65 -4.04 26.57
C LYS A 186 12.02 -5.12 25.69
N TYR A 187 12.74 -5.57 24.67
CA TYR A 187 12.21 -6.51 23.67
C TYR A 187 11.61 -7.79 24.25
N SER A 188 12.18 -8.33 25.34
CA SER A 188 11.68 -9.53 26.03
C SER A 188 10.34 -9.32 26.75
N GLU A 189 9.93 -8.08 26.98
CA GLU A 189 8.68 -7.72 27.67
C GLU A 189 7.60 -7.27 26.69
N LEU A 190 7.91 -7.21 25.39
CA LEU A 190 6.90 -6.87 24.38
C LEU A 190 5.86 -7.99 24.26
N PRO A 191 4.57 -7.66 24.07
CA PRO A 191 3.55 -8.66 23.79
C PRO A 191 3.93 -9.51 22.58
N LEU A 192 3.70 -10.82 22.69
CA LEU A 192 3.88 -11.73 21.57
C LEU A 192 2.92 -11.35 20.43
N PRO A 193 3.35 -11.45 19.16
CA PRO A 193 2.45 -11.27 18.04
C PRO A 193 1.32 -12.31 18.12
N PRO A 194 0.11 -11.97 17.62
CA PRO A 194 -0.98 -12.94 17.59
C PRO A 194 -0.59 -14.15 16.76
N GLU A 195 -1.01 -15.34 17.21
CA GLU A 195 -0.84 -16.56 16.43
C GLU A 195 -1.52 -16.44 15.05
N PRO A 196 -0.94 -17.00 13.98
CA PRO A 196 -1.54 -16.96 12.66
C PRO A 196 -2.94 -17.58 12.70
N ALA A 197 -3.95 -16.79 12.29
CA ALA A 197 -5.36 -17.17 12.43
C ALA A 197 -5.77 -18.46 11.70
N ASN A 198 -4.90 -19.03 10.84
CA ASN A 198 -5.02 -20.38 10.28
C ASN A 198 -3.69 -20.80 9.60
N ALA A 199 -2.73 -21.37 10.33
CA ALA A 199 -1.54 -21.98 9.72
C ALA A 199 -1.92 -23.04 8.64
N GLN A 200 -3.05 -23.75 8.85
CA GLN A 200 -3.63 -24.68 7.88
C GLN A 200 -4.22 -24.00 6.63
N ALA A 201 -4.81 -22.80 6.72
CA ALA A 201 -5.39 -22.13 5.55
C ALA A 201 -4.31 -21.51 4.66
N ALA A 202 -3.21 -21.01 5.24
CA ALA A 202 -2.03 -20.61 4.49
C ALA A 202 -1.44 -21.79 3.71
N SER A 203 -1.38 -22.97 4.34
CA SER A 203 -1.01 -24.24 3.69
C SER A 203 -2.00 -24.60 2.57
N GLY A 204 -3.31 -24.38 2.78
CA GLY A 204 -4.36 -24.60 1.77
C GLY A 204 -4.25 -23.68 0.56
N ILE A 205 -3.94 -22.39 0.75
CA ILE A 205 -3.72 -21.43 -0.34
C ILE A 205 -2.46 -21.79 -1.14
N LEU A 206 -1.37 -22.17 -0.48
CA LEU A 206 -0.16 -22.66 -1.14
C LEU A 206 -0.41 -23.95 -1.92
N ASN A 207 -1.12 -24.92 -1.32
CA ASN A 207 -1.46 -26.19 -1.97
C ASN A 207 -2.40 -26.01 -3.17
N SER A 208 -3.34 -25.06 -3.10
CA SER A 208 -4.25 -24.77 -4.21
C SER A 208 -3.59 -23.92 -5.31
N ALA A 209 -2.62 -23.06 -4.99
CA ALA A 209 -1.76 -22.41 -5.98
C ALA A 209 -0.88 -23.45 -6.72
N GLN A 210 -0.33 -24.42 -5.98
CA GLN A 210 0.45 -25.52 -6.56
C GLN A 210 -0.44 -26.45 -7.41
N ALA A 211 -1.64 -26.80 -6.97
CA ALA A 211 -2.59 -27.58 -7.77
C ALA A 211 -3.02 -26.84 -9.05
N ARG A 212 -3.22 -25.52 -9.01
CA ARG A 212 -3.52 -24.72 -10.20
C ARG A 212 -2.36 -24.66 -11.19
N SER A 213 -1.12 -24.68 -10.71
CA SER A 213 0.06 -24.80 -11.59
C SER A 213 0.13 -26.13 -12.33
N GLN A 214 -0.48 -27.19 -11.77
CA GLN A 214 -0.55 -28.51 -12.41
C GLN A 214 -1.76 -28.66 -13.36
N ILE A 215 -2.83 -27.88 -13.17
CA ILE A 215 -4.02 -27.94 -14.02
C ILE A 215 -3.84 -27.13 -15.33
N GLY A 216 -2.86 -26.21 -15.38
CA GLY A 216 -2.54 -25.40 -16.57
C GLY A 216 -1.25 -25.78 -17.31
N GLY A 217 -0.53 -26.81 -16.86
CA GLY A 217 0.69 -27.27 -17.53
C GLY A 217 0.34 -28.18 -18.71
N VAL A 218 0.83 -27.84 -19.92
CA VAL A 218 0.82 -28.80 -21.02
C VAL A 218 1.65 -30.01 -20.58
N ASP A 219 1.06 -31.20 -20.61
CA ASP A 219 1.75 -32.44 -20.21
C ASP A 219 3.13 -32.49 -20.90
N PRO A 220 4.24 -32.63 -20.16
CA PRO A 220 5.57 -32.72 -20.74
C PRO A 220 5.67 -33.74 -21.87
N ALA A 221 4.91 -34.84 -21.82
CA ALA A 221 4.85 -35.83 -22.89
C ALA A 221 4.29 -35.25 -24.20
N VAL A 222 3.28 -34.36 -24.13
CA VAL A 222 2.72 -33.68 -25.29
C VAL A 222 3.73 -32.70 -25.88
N ILE A 223 4.50 -32.01 -25.05
CA ILE A 223 5.60 -31.14 -25.51
C ILE A 223 6.64 -31.95 -26.28
N TRP A 224 7.06 -33.11 -25.75
CA TRP A 224 8.03 -33.98 -26.42
C TRP A 224 7.50 -34.57 -27.72
N VAL A 225 6.22 -34.94 -27.79
CA VAL A 225 5.57 -35.42 -29.02
C VAL A 225 5.55 -34.34 -30.10
N VAL A 226 5.17 -33.11 -29.75
CA VAL A 226 5.15 -31.98 -30.71
C VAL A 226 6.56 -31.68 -31.22
N LEU A 227 7.57 -31.69 -30.35
CA LEU A 227 8.97 -31.48 -30.74
C LEU A 227 9.47 -32.59 -31.68
N LEU A 228 9.14 -33.86 -31.40
CA LEU A 228 9.48 -34.98 -32.28
C LEU A 228 8.82 -34.86 -33.65
N VAL A 229 7.53 -34.51 -33.71
CA VAL A 229 6.81 -34.30 -34.97
C VAL A 229 7.42 -33.15 -35.77
N ALA A 230 7.75 -32.04 -35.10
CA ALA A 230 8.41 -30.89 -35.75
C ALA A 230 9.79 -31.25 -36.30
N LEU A 231 10.56 -32.07 -35.57
CA LEU A 231 11.90 -32.50 -35.96
C LEU A 231 11.86 -33.51 -37.13
N VAL A 232 10.90 -34.43 -37.14
CA VAL A 232 10.66 -35.34 -38.27
C VAL A 232 10.17 -34.58 -39.50
N ALA A 233 9.24 -33.65 -39.33
CA ALA A 233 8.76 -32.81 -40.42
C ALA A 233 9.91 -31.98 -41.02
N GLY A 234 10.66 -31.26 -40.17
CA GLY A 234 11.83 -30.47 -40.59
C GLY A 234 12.93 -31.32 -41.24
N GLY A 235 13.20 -32.51 -40.71
CA GLY A 235 14.13 -33.46 -41.30
C GLY A 235 13.68 -33.95 -42.68
N ALA A 236 12.38 -34.23 -42.87
CA ALA A 236 11.83 -34.64 -44.15
C ALA A 236 11.84 -33.52 -45.20
N THR A 237 11.57 -32.27 -44.82
CA THR A 237 11.71 -31.12 -45.74
C THR A 237 13.15 -30.91 -46.15
N THR A 238 14.07 -31.00 -45.20
CA THR A 238 15.51 -30.84 -45.45
C THR A 238 16.02 -31.96 -46.35
N PHE A 239 15.67 -33.22 -46.08
CA PHE A 239 16.06 -34.38 -46.89
C PHE A 239 15.52 -34.32 -48.33
N ARG A 240 14.32 -33.76 -48.54
CA ARG A 240 13.76 -33.54 -49.88
C ARG A 240 14.49 -32.46 -50.68
N LEU A 241 15.05 -31.45 -50.01
CA LEU A 241 15.81 -30.38 -50.65
C LEU A 241 17.22 -30.82 -51.06
N PHE A 242 17.79 -31.81 -50.37
CA PHE A 242 19.14 -32.32 -50.63
C PHE A 242 19.18 -33.65 -51.39
N ARG A 243 18.04 -34.17 -51.87
CA ARG A 243 18.04 -35.39 -52.70
C ARG A 243 18.53 -35.04 -54.12
N PRO A 244 19.69 -35.51 -54.56
CA PRO A 244 20.15 -35.29 -55.93
C PRO A 244 19.21 -36.02 -56.90
N ARG A 245 18.87 -35.36 -58.01
CA ARG A 245 18.11 -35.94 -59.11
C ARG A 245 18.94 -36.96 -59.87
#